data_AF-A0AAE1DQV1-F1
#
_entry.id   AF-A0AAE1DQV1-F1
#
_cell.length_a   1.000
_cell.length_b   1.000
_cell.length_c   1.000
_cell.angle_alpha   90.00
_cell.angle_beta   90.00
_cell.angle_gamma   90.00
#
_symmetry.space_group_name_H-M   'P 1'
#
loop_
_entity.id
_entity.type
_entity.pdbx_description
1 polymer ?
#
loop_
_entity_poly.entity_id
_entity_poly.type
_entity_poly.pdbx_seq_one_letter_code
_entity_poly.pdbx_strand_id
1 'polypeptide(L)'
;MAGIQKMTTGLTGLAVARHPHQTLKVLYNRILGQLEKMPSDAAYRKHTSEIIKDRLQAVQTESNVAALEKRINCGQIEEVIKQAERELSLSRKMLEWKPWEPLVAEAPQNQWKWPIA
;
A
#
# COMPACT_ATOMS: atom_id res chain seq x y z
N MET A 1 15.77 -27.90 -3.10
CA MET A 1 16.28 -26.67 -3.75
C MET A 1 16.26 -25.55 -2.71
N ALA A 2 17.34 -25.41 -1.94
CA ALA A 2 17.43 -24.32 -0.96
C ALA A 2 17.49 -22.99 -1.74
N GLY A 3 16.38 -22.24 -1.72
CA GLY A 3 16.31 -20.95 -2.39
C GLY A 3 17.35 -19.99 -1.81
N ILE A 4 17.85 -19.08 -2.64
CA ILE A 4 18.80 -18.03 -2.26
C ILE A 4 18.20 -17.27 -1.06
N GLN A 5 18.77 -17.50 0.13
CA GLN A 5 18.38 -16.80 1.34
C GLN A 5 19.16 -15.49 1.43
N LYS A 6 18.44 -14.37 1.42
CA LYS A 6 18.98 -13.05 1.63
C LYS A 6 19.53 -12.97 3.06
N MET A 7 20.83 -12.69 3.21
CA MET A 7 21.48 -12.64 4.53
C MET A 7 21.19 -11.33 5.27
N THR A 8 21.09 -10.22 4.55
CA THR A 8 20.77 -8.89 5.09
C THR A 8 20.04 -8.06 4.04
N THR A 9 19.22 -7.12 4.51
CA THR A 9 18.59 -6.08 3.67
C THR A 9 19.53 -4.90 3.40
N GLY A 10 20.64 -4.79 4.13
CA GLY A 10 21.53 -3.61 4.06
C GLY A 10 20.91 -2.33 4.64
N LEU A 11 19.70 -2.41 5.21
CA LEU A 11 18.99 -1.30 5.83
C LEU A 11 18.90 -1.54 7.34
N THR A 12 19.26 -0.53 8.14
CA THR A 12 19.17 -0.61 9.59
C THR A 12 17.72 -0.70 10.05
N GLY A 13 17.43 -1.62 10.96
CA GLY A 13 16.08 -1.81 11.51
C GLY A 13 15.06 -2.47 10.56
N LEU A 14 15.50 -3.02 9.42
CA LEU A 14 14.65 -3.81 8.51
C LEU A 14 15.13 -5.27 8.44
N ALA A 15 14.46 -6.15 9.18
CA ALA A 15 14.78 -7.58 9.20
C ALA A 15 14.37 -8.28 7.88
N VAL A 16 15.15 -9.27 7.46
CA VAL A 16 14.84 -10.09 6.27
C VAL A 16 13.57 -10.90 6.50
N ALA A 17 12.67 -10.87 5.52
CA ALA A 17 11.42 -11.64 5.57
C ALA A 17 11.66 -13.10 5.17
N ARG A 18 11.26 -14.06 6.03
CA ARG A 18 11.40 -15.50 5.75
C ARG A 18 10.46 -16.01 4.65
N HIS A 19 9.22 -15.51 4.62
CA HIS A 19 8.19 -15.94 3.67
C HIS A 19 7.45 -14.72 3.05
N PRO A 20 8.13 -13.89 2.24
CA PRO A 20 7.58 -12.61 1.79
C PRO A 20 6.29 -12.75 0.97
N HIS A 21 6.20 -13.74 0.08
CA HIS A 21 5.03 -13.97 -0.76
C HIS A 21 3.76 -14.30 0.05
N GLN A 22 3.88 -15.14 1.08
CA GLN A 22 2.74 -15.51 1.92
C GLN A 22 2.26 -14.30 2.74
N THR A 23 3.20 -13.58 3.36
CA THR A 23 2.90 -12.37 4.13
C THR A 23 2.20 -11.32 3.26
N LEU A 24 2.72 -11.05 2.06
CA LEU A 24 2.12 -10.08 1.14
C LEU A 24 0.71 -10.48 0.69
N LYS A 25 0.48 -11.76 0.34
CA LYS A 25 -0.85 -12.26 -0.03
C LYS A 25 -1.86 -12.04 1.10
N VAL A 26 -1.48 -12.36 2.34
CA VAL A 26 -2.34 -12.16 3.51
C VAL A 26 -2.63 -10.67 3.74
N LEU A 27 -1.62 -9.81 3.65
CA LEU A 27 -1.79 -8.36 3.84
C LEU A 27 -2.69 -7.75 2.77
N TYR A 28 -2.46 -8.06 1.48
CA TYR A 28 -3.26 -7.53 0.39
C TYR A 28 -4.72 -7.99 0.46
N ASN A 29 -4.98 -9.25 0.77
CA ASN A 29 -6.35 -9.74 0.95
C ASN A 29 -7.05 -9.05 2.13
N ARG A 30 -6.33 -8.78 3.23
CA ARG A 30 -6.87 -8.02 4.37
C ARG A 30 -7.19 -6.58 4.00
N ILE A 31 -6.34 -5.93 3.20
CA ILE A 31 -6.57 -4.55 2.70
C ILE A 31 -7.81 -4.53 1.81
N LEU A 32 -7.92 -5.44 0.85
CA LEU A 32 -9.10 -5.53 -0.04
C LEU A 32 -10.41 -5.68 0.78
N GLY A 33 -10.41 -6.53 1.81
CA GLY A 33 -11.56 -6.68 2.71
C GLY A 33 -11.87 -5.45 3.58
N GLN A 34 -10.90 -4.57 3.86
CA GLN A 34 -11.21 -3.27 4.49
C GLN A 34 -11.77 -2.28 3.48
N LEU A 35 -11.22 -2.23 2.27
CA LEU A 35 -11.66 -1.33 1.20
C LEU A 35 -13.10 -1.63 0.76
N GLU A 36 -13.55 -2.89 0.85
CA GLU A 36 -14.94 -3.28 0.56
C GLU A 36 -15.98 -2.60 1.46
N LYS A 37 -15.58 -2.18 2.68
CA LYS A 37 -16.47 -1.47 3.62
C LYS A 37 -16.66 0.00 3.26
N MET A 38 -15.83 0.55 2.37
CA MET A 38 -15.93 1.94 1.92
C MET A 38 -16.90 2.05 0.74
N PRO A 39 -17.53 3.20 0.50
CA PRO A 39 -18.33 3.44 -0.70
C PRO A 39 -17.55 3.21 -2.01
N SER A 40 -18.22 2.74 -3.08
CA SER A 40 -17.58 2.40 -4.37
C SER A 40 -17.15 3.62 -5.19
N ASP A 41 -17.79 4.76 -4.93
CA ASP A 41 -17.50 6.07 -5.52
C ASP A 41 -16.28 6.76 -4.88
N ALA A 42 -15.89 6.36 -3.66
CA ALA A 42 -14.73 6.92 -2.98
C ALA A 42 -13.45 6.73 -3.82
N ALA A 43 -12.82 7.84 -4.19
CA ALA A 43 -11.59 7.83 -5.01
C ALA A 43 -10.48 6.98 -4.39
N TYR A 44 -10.31 7.06 -3.06
CA TYR A 44 -9.35 6.24 -2.32
C TYR A 44 -9.60 4.74 -2.52
N ARG A 45 -10.86 4.29 -2.41
CA ARG A 45 -11.21 2.87 -2.63
C ARG A 45 -10.83 2.42 -4.04
N LYS A 46 -11.19 3.21 -5.05
CA LYS A 46 -10.94 2.87 -6.46
C LYS A 46 -9.45 2.70 -6.73
N HIS A 47 -8.65 3.73 -6.45
CA HIS A 47 -7.21 3.73 -6.76
C HIS A 47 -6.43 2.73 -5.92
N THR A 48 -6.71 2.65 -4.62
CA THR A 48 -6.01 1.67 -3.76
C THR A 48 -6.39 0.24 -4.15
N SER A 49 -7.64 -0.02 -4.53
CA SER A 49 -8.03 -1.37 -4.98
C SER A 49 -7.32 -1.81 -6.27
N GLU A 50 -7.13 -0.90 -7.22
CA GLU A 50 -6.41 -1.15 -8.47
C GLU A 50 -4.94 -1.49 -8.19
N ILE A 51 -4.25 -0.63 -7.43
CA ILE A 51 -2.84 -0.83 -7.06
C ILE A 51 -2.64 -2.16 -6.32
N ILE A 52 -3.52 -2.47 -5.36
CA ILE A 52 -3.40 -3.70 -4.56
C ILE A 52 -3.70 -4.95 -5.39
N LYS A 53 -4.66 -4.89 -6.32
CA LYS A 53 -4.93 -6.01 -7.25
C LYS A 53 -3.75 -6.27 -8.18
N ASP A 54 -3.17 -5.24 -8.75
CA ASP A 54 -2.00 -5.36 -9.64
C ASP A 54 -0.80 -5.95 -8.90
N ARG A 55 -0.53 -5.46 -7.68
CA ARG A 55 0.54 -6.00 -6.82
C ARG A 55 0.24 -7.44 -6.40
N LEU A 56 -1.01 -7.78 -6.07
CA LEU A 56 -1.40 -9.13 -5.72
C LEU A 56 -1.21 -10.10 -6.91
N GLN A 57 -1.56 -9.67 -8.12
CA GLN A 57 -1.34 -10.44 -9.34
C GLN A 57 0.15 -10.67 -9.56
N ALA A 58 0.99 -9.64 -9.44
CA ALA A 58 2.45 -9.78 -9.54
C ALA A 58 3.01 -10.81 -8.54
N VAL A 59 2.55 -10.78 -7.28
CA VAL A 59 2.94 -11.74 -6.22
C VAL A 59 2.43 -13.17 -6.49
N GLN A 60 1.36 -13.34 -7.26
CA GLN A 60 0.84 -14.64 -7.65
C GLN A 60 1.57 -15.21 -8.89
N THR A 61 1.92 -14.36 -9.85
CA THR A 61 2.61 -14.75 -11.08
C THR A 61 4.08 -15.06 -10.86
N GLU A 62 4.79 -14.22 -10.10
CA GLU A 62 6.21 -14.38 -9.86
C GLU A 62 6.46 -15.21 -8.60
N SER A 63 7.21 -16.30 -8.73
CA SER A 63 7.65 -17.12 -7.60
C SER A 63 9.02 -16.69 -7.05
N ASN A 64 9.81 -15.96 -7.86
CA ASN A 64 11.13 -15.49 -7.49
C ASN A 64 11.06 -14.07 -6.91
N VAL A 65 11.65 -13.88 -5.72
CA VAL A 65 11.69 -12.59 -5.01
C VAL A 65 12.39 -11.52 -5.83
N ALA A 66 13.52 -11.82 -6.47
CA ALA A 66 14.29 -10.82 -7.23
C ALA A 66 13.55 -10.36 -8.50
N ALA A 67 12.80 -11.25 -9.14
CA ALA A 67 11.96 -10.89 -10.29
C ALA A 67 10.77 -10.05 -9.86
N LEU A 68 10.16 -10.41 -8.72
CA LEU A 68 9.07 -9.67 -8.11
C LEU A 68 9.48 -8.24 -7.72
N GLU A 69 10.64 -8.06 -7.11
CA GLU A 69 11.19 -6.73 -6.76
C GLU A 69 11.35 -5.85 -8.00
N LYS A 70 11.89 -6.40 -9.10
CA LYS A 70 12.03 -5.67 -10.38
C LYS A 70 10.68 -5.30 -10.99
N ARG A 71 9.70 -6.21 -10.92
CA ARG A 71 8.36 -6.00 -11.47
C ARG A 71 7.57 -4.94 -10.70
N ILE A 72 7.66 -4.95 -9.37
CA ILE A 72 6.98 -3.97 -8.51
C ILE A 72 7.73 -2.62 -8.53
N ASN A 73 9.05 -2.63 -8.69
CA ASN A 73 9.91 -1.46 -8.77
C ASN A 73 9.69 -0.44 -7.62
N CYS A 74 9.49 -0.94 -6.40
CA CYS A 74 9.23 -0.13 -5.20
C CYS A 74 10.22 -0.42 -4.07
N GLY A 75 11.48 -0.71 -4.41
CA GLY A 75 12.53 -1.08 -3.46
C GLY A 75 12.57 -2.57 -3.16
N GLN A 76 13.07 -2.92 -1.97
CA GLN A 76 13.20 -4.31 -1.53
C GLN A 76 11.85 -4.89 -1.09
N ILE A 77 11.70 -6.21 -1.15
CA ILE A 77 10.44 -6.87 -0.80
C ILE A 77 10.02 -6.61 0.66
N GLU A 78 10.99 -6.47 1.57
CA GLU A 78 10.74 -6.13 2.96
C GLU A 78 10.15 -4.72 3.14
N GLU A 79 10.57 -3.77 2.32
CA GLU A 79 10.00 -2.42 2.32
C GLU A 79 8.56 -2.45 1.81
N VAL A 80 8.29 -3.24 0.78
CA VAL A 80 6.94 -3.45 0.23
C VAL A 80 6.01 -4.08 1.28
N ILE A 81 6.51 -5.03 2.09
CA ILE A 81 5.74 -5.58 3.22
C ILE A 81 5.38 -4.48 4.21
N LYS A 82 6.36 -3.65 4.59
CA LYS A 82 6.13 -2.53 5.53
C LYS A 82 5.18 -1.48 4.97
N GLN A 83 5.23 -1.22 3.66
CA GLN A 83 4.25 -0.38 2.96
C GLN A 83 2.85 -0.99 3.06
N ALA A 84 2.70 -2.29 2.81
CA ALA A 84 1.40 -2.98 2.92
C ALA A 84 0.85 -2.97 4.36
N GLU A 85 1.70 -3.10 5.38
CA GLU A 85 1.27 -2.98 6.79
C GLU A 85 0.78 -1.56 7.11
N ARG A 86 1.50 -0.54 6.63
CA ARG A 86 1.09 0.87 6.77
C ARG A 86 -0.21 1.15 6.05
N GLU A 87 -0.37 0.60 4.85
CA GLU A 87 -1.60 0.74 4.06
C GLU A 87 -2.79 0.07 4.77
N LEU A 88 -2.59 -1.10 5.37
CA LEU A 88 -3.63 -1.74 6.17
C LEU A 88 -4.01 -0.86 7.38
N SER A 89 -3.04 -0.26 8.06
CA SER A 89 -3.30 0.68 9.16
C SER A 89 -4.05 1.94 8.66
N LEU A 90 -3.63 2.48 7.52
CA LEU A 90 -4.27 3.64 6.89
C LEU A 90 -5.71 3.35 6.50
N SER A 91 -5.97 2.21 5.83
CA SER A 91 -7.33 1.83 5.41
C SER A 91 -8.30 1.75 6.59
N ARG A 92 -7.84 1.34 7.78
CA ARG A 92 -8.65 1.33 9.00
C ARG A 92 -8.97 2.74 9.47
N LYS A 93 -7.99 3.64 9.46
CA LYS A 93 -8.19 5.06 9.81
C LYS A 93 -9.08 5.79 8.81
N MET A 94 -8.96 5.47 7.52
CA MET A 94 -9.83 6.04 6.47
C MET A 94 -11.30 5.69 6.69
N LEU A 95 -11.61 4.53 7.27
CA LEU A 95 -12.99 4.19 7.66
C LEU A 95 -13.53 5.08 8.78
N GLU A 96 -12.67 5.47 9.72
CA GLU A 96 -13.03 6.37 10.82
C GLU A 96 -13.17 7.82 10.33
N TRP A 97 -12.25 8.26 9.48
CA TRP A 97 -12.18 9.65 8.99
C TRP A 97 -13.20 9.98 7.89
N LYS A 98 -13.63 8.99 7.11
CA LYS A 98 -14.56 9.15 5.99
C LYS A 98 -14.24 10.34 5.06
N PRO A 99 -13.01 10.42 4.51
CA PRO A 99 -12.55 11.57 3.72
C PRO A 99 -13.25 11.72 2.36
N TRP A 100 -14.12 10.78 1.99
CA TRP A 100 -14.95 10.86 0.79
C TRP A 100 -16.18 11.76 0.99
N GLU A 101 -16.46 12.21 2.22
CA GLU A 101 -17.47 13.22 2.47
C GLU A 101 -17.05 14.59 1.89
N PRO A 102 -18.01 15.46 1.57
CA PRO A 102 -17.72 16.81 1.08
C PRO A 102 -16.83 17.61 2.05
N LEU A 103 -16.20 18.67 1.52
CA LEU A 103 -15.40 19.58 2.33
C LEU A 103 -16.20 20.12 3.52
N VAL A 104 -15.63 20.00 4.72
CA VAL A 104 -16.27 20.45 5.97
C VAL A 104 -16.51 21.97 5.96
N ALA A 105 -15.59 22.73 5.37
CA ALA A 105 -15.71 24.18 5.22
C ALA A 105 -15.01 24.63 3.94
N GLU A 106 -15.61 25.62 3.26
CA GLU A 106 -14.94 26.31 2.17
C GLU A 106 -13.81 27.21 2.69
N ALA A 107 -12.82 27.44 1.84
CA ALA A 107 -11.74 28.34 2.19
C ALA A 107 -12.27 29.79 2.25
N PRO A 108 -11.84 30.60 3.24
CA PRO A 108 -12.14 32.02 3.26
C PRO A 108 -11.68 32.72 1.98
N GLN A 109 -12.38 33.80 1.60
CA GLN A 109 -11.99 34.61 0.46
C GLN A 109 -10.54 35.11 0.62
N ASN A 110 -9.71 34.92 -0.41
CA ASN A 110 -8.27 35.23 -0.44
C ASN A 110 -7.33 34.33 0.39
N GLN A 111 -7.82 33.27 1.06
CA GLN A 111 -6.96 32.34 1.84
C GLN A 111 -5.81 31.75 1.00
N TRP A 112 -6.09 31.41 -0.26
CA TRP A 112 -5.13 30.79 -1.18
C TRP A 112 -4.66 31.73 -2.29
N LYS A 113 -4.93 33.04 -2.18
CA LYS A 113 -4.47 34.03 -3.17
C LYS A 113 -2.99 34.35 -2.91
N TRP A 114 -2.13 33.99 -3.86
CA TRP A 114 -0.71 34.32 -3.82
C TRP A 114 -0.20 34.77 -5.21
N PRO A 115 0.50 35.90 -5.34
CA PRO A 115 0.86 36.88 -4.29
C PRO A 115 -0.33 37.74 -3.81
N ILE A 116 -0.14 38.47 -2.71
CA ILE A 116 -1.18 39.24 -2.00
C ILE A 116 -1.65 40.49 -2.78
N ALA A 117 -1.04 40.78 -3.94
CA ALA A 117 -1.22 41.99 -4.73
C ALA A 117 -2.67 42.46 -4.89
#